data_AF-A0A2N2ITB1-F1
#
_entry.id   AF-A0A2N2ITB1-F1
#
_cell.length_a   1.000
_cell.length_b   1.000
_cell.length_c   1.000
_cell.angle_alpha   90.00
_cell.angle_beta   90.00
_cell.angle_gamma   90.00
#
_symmetry.space_group_name_H-M   'P 1'
#
loop_
_entity.id
_entity.type
_entity.pdbx_description
1 polymer ?
#
loop_
_entity_poly.entity_id
_entity_poly.type
_entity_poly.pdbx_seq_one_letter_code
_entity_poly.pdbx_strand_id
1 'polypeptide(L)'
;MAKNDRKKKSTAKKNPAHVEQERRRRLNEWKDLLRRICVSQGVGDLFDAPTQWERFYFETYRFSPFQLRKAPGHDIPKEVFAQLESLLKNAQETHPVIIPGGLRLPCGDYLRAVSCLRAFHHHCTRGKDERFARWVAALDPLLEFDHSTEKGLPPLLSLWSLMCYFAALAGDMDKEIYPVLFQHERRYNPDMLLYYFEVSTLPAQHRTFTVGKERRRSFRLFFQSVYSMQVSPGELSSREIPGMQDQEERLLPVFVQDHVRQRMIERLAPFDPIEIDHLLGDTMRFKRTIPGGRPGTFLISLEMYQCRLGYVVAEVIDDAVLMRTFLFVTQSGTPEGDRLNERLRVGKYEKTYFGIDRLSLFLTTDLCMDPAFRGILTECGIDDLIKVVEINRELRSSLRTKEGYAEKLRHWLNLDVEPEKPKVKAASNPPAEEPPSVVTPAEEPPSEAACESDPAPPSAPDSIRRIRILRRGLRRPITSFVRRPRAG
;
A
#
# COMPACT_ATOMS: atom_id res chain seq x y z
N MET A 1 -6.94 49.70 -17.75
CA MET A 1 -6.22 49.27 -16.54
C MET A 1 -6.92 49.82 -15.30
N ALA A 2 -7.79 49.04 -14.66
CA ALA A 2 -8.51 49.46 -13.46
C ALA A 2 -7.74 48.97 -12.21
N LYS A 3 -7.24 49.91 -11.39
CA LYS A 3 -6.61 49.61 -10.10
C LYS A 3 -7.67 49.11 -9.13
N ASN A 4 -7.58 47.84 -8.75
CA ASN A 4 -8.51 47.21 -7.82
C ASN A 4 -8.03 47.51 -6.38
N ASP A 5 -8.44 48.66 -5.84
CA ASP A 5 -8.17 49.08 -4.45
C ASP A 5 -8.97 48.21 -3.46
N ARG A 6 -8.51 46.97 -3.23
CA ARG A 6 -9.01 46.15 -2.11
C ARG A 6 -8.54 46.79 -0.81
N LYS A 7 -9.41 47.58 -0.16
CA LYS A 7 -9.29 48.03 1.24
C LYS A 7 -8.83 46.86 2.11
N LYS A 8 -7.54 46.84 2.51
CA LYS A 8 -7.02 45.90 3.50
C LYS A 8 -7.86 46.06 4.76
N LYS A 9 -8.74 45.09 5.05
CA LYS A 9 -9.42 45.02 6.34
C LYS A 9 -8.33 44.94 7.41
N SER A 10 -8.15 46.04 8.16
CA SER A 10 -7.30 46.08 9.33
C SER A 10 -7.76 44.99 10.28
N THR A 11 -7.03 43.88 10.36
CA THR A 11 -7.23 42.87 11.40
C THR A 11 -7.18 43.57 12.74
N ALA A 12 -8.29 43.53 13.50
CA ALA A 12 -8.35 44.11 14.83
C ALA A 12 -7.13 43.65 15.64
N LYS A 13 -6.37 44.61 16.21
CA LYS A 13 -5.20 44.29 17.05
C LYS A 13 -5.70 43.41 18.20
N LYS A 14 -5.32 42.13 18.19
CA LYS A 14 -5.61 41.21 19.29
C LYS A 14 -5.03 41.80 20.58
N ASN A 15 -5.78 41.72 21.68
CA ASN A 15 -5.32 42.18 23.00
C ASN A 15 -3.98 41.50 23.36
N PRO A 16 -2.89 42.25 23.62
CA PRO A 16 -1.58 41.69 23.96
C PRO A 16 -1.62 40.69 25.12
N ALA A 17 -2.48 40.93 26.12
CA ALA A 17 -2.66 40.03 27.25
C ALA A 17 -3.19 38.65 26.83
N HIS A 18 -4.14 38.62 25.88
CA HIS A 18 -4.66 37.37 25.31
C HIS A 18 -3.59 36.62 24.53
N VAL A 19 -2.74 37.33 23.77
CA VAL A 19 -1.63 36.71 23.01
C VAL A 19 -0.62 36.06 23.95
N GLU A 20 -0.25 36.74 25.04
CA GLU A 20 0.67 36.21 26.05
C GLU A 20 0.06 35.03 26.83
N GLN A 21 -1.23 35.11 27.19
CA GLN A 21 -1.94 33.99 27.82
C GLN A 21 -1.98 32.75 26.92
N GLU A 22 -2.27 32.93 25.63
CA GLU A 22 -2.29 31.83 24.65
C GLU A 22 -0.89 31.24 24.44
N ARG A 23 0.16 32.08 24.46
CA ARG A 23 1.56 31.64 24.42
C ARG A 23 1.91 30.77 25.63
N ARG A 24 1.55 31.21 26.85
CA ARG A 24 1.78 30.44 28.09
C ARG A 24 1.03 29.12 28.08
N ARG A 25 -0.23 29.12 27.63
CA ARG A 25 -1.05 27.90 27.52
C ARG A 25 -0.37 26.88 26.60
N ARG A 26 0.03 27.29 25.40
CA ARG A 26 0.73 26.42 24.43
C ARG A 26 2.08 25.92 24.95
N LEU A 27 2.80 26.75 25.73
CA LEU A 27 4.05 26.34 26.34
C LEU A 27 3.83 25.27 27.41
N ASN A 28 2.78 25.40 28.22
CA ASN A 28 2.43 24.40 29.23
C ASN A 28 1.97 23.10 28.59
N GLU A 29 1.11 23.16 27.55
CA GLU A 29 0.70 21.99 26.76
C GLU A 29 1.91 21.25 26.16
N TRP A 30 2.90 22.00 25.66
CA TRP A 30 4.16 21.45 25.14
C TRP A 30 5.01 20.78 26.21
N LYS A 31 5.21 21.45 27.36
CA LYS A 31 5.98 20.90 28.48
C LYS A 31 5.33 19.65 29.05
N ASP A 32 4.01 19.63 29.15
CA ASP A 32 3.25 18.45 29.58
C ASP A 32 3.45 17.27 28.62
N LEU A 33 3.39 17.51 27.30
CA LEU A 33 3.66 16.49 26.30
C LEU A 33 5.07 15.91 26.43
N LEU A 34 6.10 16.75 26.51
CA LEU A 34 7.49 16.29 26.71
C LEU A 34 7.63 15.51 28.02
N ARG A 35 7.07 16.02 29.12
CA ARG A 35 7.09 15.35 30.42
C ARG A 35 6.50 13.95 30.35
N ARG A 36 5.32 13.79 29.73
CA ARG A 36 4.67 12.47 29.58
C ARG A 36 5.59 11.48 28.86
N ILE A 37 6.27 11.91 27.80
CA ILE A 37 7.24 11.09 27.08
C ILE A 37 8.45 10.78 27.96
N CYS A 38 9.09 11.77 28.58
CA CYS A 38 10.25 11.56 29.45
C CYS A 38 9.95 10.62 30.62
N VAL A 39 8.77 10.74 31.25
CA VAL A 39 8.30 9.81 32.29
C VAL A 39 8.17 8.39 31.73
N SER A 40 7.59 8.22 30.54
CA SER A 40 7.47 6.90 29.91
C SER A 40 8.82 6.26 29.54
N GLN A 41 9.87 7.07 29.38
CA GLN A 41 11.24 6.62 29.10
C GLN A 41 12.12 6.53 30.37
N GLY A 42 11.56 6.74 31.57
CA GLY A 42 12.32 6.63 32.83
C GLY A 42 13.25 7.81 33.15
N VAL A 43 13.06 8.96 32.51
CA VAL A 43 13.81 10.22 32.76
C VAL A 43 12.90 11.38 33.16
N GLY A 44 11.79 11.06 33.81
CA GLY A 44 10.86 12.06 34.35
C GLY A 44 11.51 12.96 35.41
N ASP A 45 12.38 12.40 36.25
CA ASP A 45 13.13 13.12 37.29
C ASP A 45 14.06 14.19 36.69
N LEU A 46 14.77 13.86 35.61
CA LEU A 46 15.63 14.79 34.90
C LEU A 46 14.81 15.94 34.28
N PHE A 47 13.64 15.62 33.72
CA PHE A 47 12.76 16.61 33.11
C PHE A 47 12.09 17.53 34.14
N ASP A 48 11.76 16.99 35.33
CA ASP A 48 11.13 17.74 36.42
C ASP A 48 12.11 18.68 37.14
N ALA A 49 13.39 18.32 37.14
CA ALA A 49 14.49 19.16 37.63
C ALA A 49 15.48 19.51 36.49
N PRO A 50 15.06 20.28 35.46
CA PRO A 50 15.94 20.61 34.35
C PRO A 50 16.95 21.69 34.77
N THR A 51 18.17 21.59 34.26
CA THR A 51 19.14 22.69 34.36
C THR A 51 18.62 23.94 33.66
N GLN A 52 19.23 25.11 33.94
CA GLN A 52 18.84 26.35 33.26
C GLN A 52 18.94 26.23 31.74
N TRP A 53 19.98 25.55 31.25
CA TRP A 53 20.19 25.32 29.82
C TRP A 53 19.14 24.35 29.24
N GLU A 54 18.85 23.23 29.90
CA GLU A 54 17.81 22.29 29.44
C GLU A 54 16.43 22.94 29.38
N ARG A 55 16.09 23.74 30.40
CA ARG A 55 14.84 24.51 30.41
C ARG A 55 14.78 25.47 29.22
N PHE A 56 15.85 26.23 29.00
CA PHE A 56 15.95 27.12 27.85
C PHE A 56 15.82 26.36 26.53
N TYR A 57 16.46 25.19 26.42
CA TYR A 57 16.40 24.34 25.25
C TYR A 57 14.96 23.92 24.94
N PHE A 58 14.25 23.31 25.89
CA PHE A 58 12.89 22.82 25.64
C PHE A 58 11.86 23.93 25.41
N GLU A 59 12.09 25.13 25.95
CA GLU A 59 11.24 26.30 25.68
C GLU A 59 11.49 26.90 24.29
N THR A 60 12.73 26.81 23.79
CA THR A 60 13.16 27.40 22.52
C THR A 60 12.92 26.46 21.35
N TYR A 61 13.36 25.20 21.44
CA TYR A 61 13.30 24.20 20.39
C TYR A 61 11.94 23.50 20.32
N ARG A 62 10.92 24.28 19.94
CA ARG A 62 9.55 23.79 19.74
C ARG A 62 9.30 23.52 18.27
N PHE A 63 8.94 22.29 17.95
CA PHE A 63 8.55 21.92 16.60
C PHE A 63 7.08 22.24 16.38
N SER A 64 6.80 22.94 15.28
CA SER A 64 5.42 23.17 14.85
C SER A 64 4.80 21.85 14.34
N PRO A 65 3.46 21.70 14.42
CA PRO A 65 2.77 20.64 13.71
C PRO A 65 3.13 20.67 12.23
N PHE A 66 3.18 19.50 11.58
CA PHE A 66 3.43 19.43 10.14
C PHE A 66 2.34 20.20 9.43
N GLN A 67 2.76 21.06 8.52
CA GLN A 67 1.86 21.90 7.73
C GLN A 67 1.71 21.31 6.33
N LEU A 68 0.62 21.67 5.66
CA LEU A 68 0.48 21.48 4.22
C LEU A 68 0.78 22.81 3.52
N ARG A 69 1.57 22.78 2.44
CA ARG A 69 1.90 23.94 1.62
C ARG A 69 1.69 23.62 0.15
N LYS A 70 1.40 24.65 -0.64
CA LYS A 70 1.47 24.57 -2.09
C LYS A 70 2.91 24.76 -2.53
N ALA A 71 3.38 23.94 -3.45
CA ALA A 71 4.64 24.15 -4.12
C ALA A 71 4.63 25.51 -4.86
N PRO A 72 5.74 26.27 -4.85
CA PRO A 72 5.83 27.53 -5.58
C PRO A 72 5.47 27.35 -7.07
N GLY A 73 4.60 28.20 -7.60
CA GLY A 73 4.19 28.16 -9.01
C GLY A 73 3.09 27.16 -9.37
N HIS A 74 2.63 26.32 -8.43
CA HIS A 74 1.56 25.35 -8.68
C HIS A 74 0.18 25.89 -8.27
N ASP A 75 -0.80 25.74 -9.16
CA ASP A 75 -2.19 26.11 -8.90
C ASP A 75 -3.02 24.89 -8.52
N ILE A 76 -3.18 24.67 -7.22
CA ILE A 76 -4.02 23.60 -6.68
C ILE A 76 -5.41 24.15 -6.38
N PRO A 77 -6.51 23.52 -6.87
CA PRO A 77 -7.87 23.92 -6.54
C PRO A 77 -8.07 24.07 -5.03
N LYS A 78 -8.77 25.14 -4.62
CA LYS A 78 -8.92 25.49 -3.20
C LYS A 78 -9.61 24.38 -2.41
N GLU A 79 -10.59 23.72 -3.03
CA GLU A 79 -11.37 22.63 -2.45
C GLU A 79 -10.49 21.41 -2.18
N VAL A 80 -9.64 21.05 -3.16
CA VAL A 80 -8.67 19.96 -3.04
C VAL A 80 -7.69 20.25 -1.91
N PHE A 81 -7.08 21.44 -1.91
CA PHE A 81 -6.11 21.81 -0.89
C PHE A 81 -6.71 21.81 0.53
N ALA A 82 -7.92 22.37 0.70
CA ALA A 82 -8.62 22.39 1.98
C ALA A 82 -8.99 20.96 2.46
N GLN A 83 -9.37 20.08 1.52
CA GLN A 83 -9.62 18.67 1.82
C GLN A 83 -8.34 17.98 2.32
N LEU A 84 -7.22 18.13 1.61
CA LEU A 84 -5.93 17.54 2.01
C LEU A 84 -5.45 18.07 3.36
N GLU A 85 -5.60 19.38 3.62
CA GLU A 85 -5.25 19.98 4.91
C GLU A 85 -6.11 19.42 6.05
N SER A 86 -7.42 19.27 5.83
CA SER A 86 -8.32 18.65 6.81
C SER A 86 -7.96 17.19 7.08
N LEU A 87 -7.58 16.43 6.05
CA LEU A 87 -7.18 15.03 6.17
C LEU A 87 -5.85 14.89 6.92
N LEU A 88 -4.87 15.76 6.63
CA LEU A 88 -3.60 15.83 7.36
C LEU A 88 -3.84 16.08 8.85
N LYS A 89 -4.64 17.11 9.18
CA LYS A 89 -4.94 17.46 10.57
C LYS A 89 -5.63 16.31 11.30
N ASN A 90 -6.63 15.69 10.67
CA ASN A 90 -7.31 14.54 11.24
C ASN A 90 -6.34 13.35 11.44
N ALA A 91 -5.44 13.07 10.50
CA ALA A 91 -4.44 12.02 10.64
C ALA A 91 -3.48 12.31 11.82
N GLN A 92 -3.02 13.55 11.97
CA GLN A 92 -2.17 13.97 13.09
C GLN A 92 -2.85 13.77 14.46
N GLU A 93 -4.15 14.05 14.56
CA GLU A 93 -4.92 14.00 15.81
C GLU A 93 -5.40 12.59 16.16
N THR A 94 -5.76 11.78 15.16
CA THR A 94 -6.44 10.49 15.38
C THR A 94 -5.56 9.27 15.21
N HIS A 95 -4.45 9.38 14.47
CA HIS A 95 -3.55 8.24 14.24
C HIS A 95 -2.68 8.00 15.49
N PRO A 96 -2.85 6.87 16.20
CA PRO A 96 -2.14 6.64 17.45
C PRO A 96 -0.73 6.08 17.20
N VAL A 97 0.25 6.60 17.93
CA VAL A 97 1.61 6.05 18.05
C VAL A 97 1.75 5.50 19.46
N ILE A 98 2.17 4.24 19.58
CA ILE A 98 2.49 3.60 20.86
C ILE A 98 4.00 3.50 20.95
N ILE A 99 4.60 4.32 21.80
CA ILE A 99 6.05 4.39 21.97
C ILE A 99 6.55 3.34 22.98
N PRO A 100 7.87 3.08 23.07
CA PRO A 100 8.43 2.28 24.17
C PRO A 100 7.93 2.78 25.53
N GLY A 101 7.66 1.88 26.47
CA GLY A 101 6.96 2.21 27.72
C GLY A 101 5.42 2.27 27.60
N GLY A 102 4.86 2.01 26.42
CA GLY A 102 3.42 1.80 26.22
C GLY A 102 2.58 3.09 26.17
N LEU A 103 3.20 4.26 26.27
CA LEU A 103 2.49 5.54 26.15
C LEU A 103 1.90 5.67 24.75
N ARG A 104 0.61 6.01 24.69
CA ARG A 104 -0.12 6.23 23.44
C ARG A 104 -0.32 7.72 23.20
N LEU A 105 0.12 8.20 22.04
CA LEU A 105 0.05 9.61 21.63
C LEU A 105 -0.56 9.77 20.25
N PRO A 106 -1.20 10.91 19.94
CA PRO A 106 -1.46 11.32 18.56
C PRO A 106 -0.16 11.41 17.76
N CYS A 107 -0.18 11.02 16.49
CA CYS A 107 0.99 11.06 15.60
C CYS A 107 1.60 12.47 15.50
N GLY A 108 0.77 13.51 15.44
CA GLY A 108 1.24 14.90 15.42
C GLY A 108 1.94 15.32 16.71
N ASP A 109 1.52 14.81 17.86
CA ASP A 109 2.17 15.07 19.15
C ASP A 109 3.51 14.34 19.24
N TYR A 110 3.50 13.04 18.89
CA TYR A 110 4.70 12.22 18.85
C TYR A 110 5.79 12.85 17.98
N LEU A 111 5.49 13.17 16.72
CA LEU A 111 6.49 13.67 15.78
C LEU A 111 7.11 14.99 16.24
N ARG A 112 6.30 15.92 16.79
CA ARG A 112 6.81 17.19 17.33
C ARG A 112 7.76 16.96 18.50
N ALA A 113 7.35 16.13 19.45
CA ALA A 113 8.14 15.84 20.64
C ALA A 113 9.43 15.08 20.30
N VAL A 114 9.35 14.05 19.45
CA VAL A 114 10.50 13.22 19.10
C VAL A 114 11.54 14.01 18.31
N SER A 115 11.14 14.96 17.46
CA SER A 115 12.09 15.84 16.77
C SER A 115 12.87 16.72 17.76
N CYS A 116 12.21 17.25 18.80
CA CYS A 116 12.87 17.99 19.87
C CYS A 116 13.83 17.10 20.67
N LEU A 117 13.35 15.92 21.08
CA LEU A 117 14.15 15.00 21.89
C LEU A 117 15.33 14.42 21.11
N ARG A 118 15.21 14.20 19.79
CA ARG A 118 16.31 13.79 18.92
C ARG A 118 17.40 14.85 18.84
N ALA A 119 17.01 16.11 18.64
CA ALA A 119 17.97 17.22 18.59
C ALA A 119 18.66 17.42 19.95
N PHE A 120 17.93 17.23 21.05
CA PHE A 120 18.46 17.28 22.40
C PHE A 120 19.43 16.12 22.68
N HIS A 121 19.02 14.90 22.33
CA HIS A 121 19.86 13.70 22.42
C HIS A 121 21.19 13.86 21.69
N HIS A 122 21.16 14.35 20.44
CA HIS A 122 22.37 14.63 19.66
C HIS A 122 23.30 15.68 20.31
N HIS A 123 22.73 16.59 21.11
CA HIS A 123 23.55 17.49 21.92
C HIS A 123 24.17 16.74 23.11
N CYS A 124 23.38 15.94 23.83
CA CYS A 124 23.84 15.17 24.98
C CYS A 124 24.93 14.16 24.63
N THR A 125 24.88 13.50 23.46
CA THR A 125 25.91 12.55 23.00
C THR A 125 27.29 13.19 22.82
N ARG A 126 27.36 14.51 22.68
CA ARG A 126 28.63 15.26 22.57
C ARG A 126 29.17 15.70 23.93
N GLY A 127 28.33 15.67 24.96
CA GLY A 127 28.72 16.06 26.32
C GLY A 127 29.38 14.92 27.08
N LYS A 128 30.18 15.27 28.09
CA LYS A 128 30.87 14.30 28.97
C LYS A 128 30.23 14.15 30.35
N ASP A 129 29.15 14.88 30.61
CA ASP A 129 28.44 14.88 31.90
C ASP A 129 27.66 13.55 32.06
N GLU A 130 27.74 12.95 33.25
CA GLU A 130 26.96 11.76 33.62
C GLU A 130 25.45 11.98 33.44
N ARG A 131 24.97 13.21 33.69
CA ARG A 131 23.58 13.60 33.44
C ARG A 131 23.20 13.45 31.97
N PHE A 132 24.11 13.81 31.05
CA PHE A 132 23.88 13.64 29.62
C PHE A 132 23.93 12.17 29.20
N ALA A 133 24.81 11.37 29.79
CA ALA A 133 24.82 9.93 29.57
C ALA A 133 23.48 9.28 29.97
N ARG A 134 22.88 9.71 31.08
CA ARG A 134 21.53 9.26 31.50
C ARG A 134 20.45 9.64 30.49
N TRP A 135 20.47 10.87 29.97
CA TRP A 135 19.55 11.30 28.92
C TRP A 135 19.66 10.46 27.65
N VAL A 136 20.90 10.20 27.20
CA VAL A 136 21.18 9.39 26.01
C VAL A 136 20.62 7.99 26.19
N ALA A 137 21.03 7.29 27.24
CA ALA A 137 20.63 5.90 27.50
C ALA A 137 19.10 5.73 27.60
N ALA A 138 18.40 6.70 28.18
CA ALA A 138 16.95 6.65 28.31
C ALA A 138 16.19 6.96 27.02
N LEU A 139 16.74 7.82 26.16
CA LEU A 139 16.10 8.23 24.91
C LEU A 139 16.46 7.31 23.73
N ASP A 140 17.53 6.53 23.81
CA ASP A 140 17.95 5.59 22.75
C ASP A 140 16.81 4.69 22.27
N PRO A 141 16.04 3.99 23.14
CA PRO A 141 14.95 3.12 22.69
C PRO A 141 13.86 3.86 21.91
N LEU A 142 13.58 5.12 22.28
CA LEU A 142 12.60 5.97 21.61
C LEU A 142 13.08 6.37 20.21
N LEU A 143 14.38 6.60 20.03
CA LEU A 143 14.97 6.98 18.75
C LEU A 143 15.15 5.76 17.84
N GLU A 144 15.55 4.61 18.38
CA GLU A 144 15.59 3.34 17.66
C GLU A 144 14.20 2.91 17.17
N PHE A 145 13.14 3.20 17.95
CA PHE A 145 11.77 2.94 17.53
C PHE A 145 11.39 3.65 16.22
N ASP A 146 11.95 4.84 15.95
CA ASP A 146 11.71 5.56 14.69
C ASP A 146 12.47 4.96 13.49
N HIS A 147 13.42 4.06 13.75
CA HIS A 147 14.21 3.36 12.73
C HIS A 147 13.82 1.88 12.58
N SER A 148 13.16 1.29 13.58
CA SER A 148 12.75 -0.12 13.57
C SER A 148 11.67 -0.39 12.51
N THR A 149 12.00 -1.25 11.54
CA THR A 149 11.06 -1.75 10.53
C THR A 149 10.22 -2.92 11.03
N GLU A 150 10.63 -3.57 12.12
CA GLU A 150 9.98 -4.79 12.65
C GLU A 150 8.55 -4.56 13.12
N LYS A 151 8.24 -3.32 13.56
CA LYS A 151 6.93 -2.91 14.08
C LYS A 151 6.06 -2.17 13.05
N GLY A 152 6.50 -2.13 11.79
CA GLY A 152 5.80 -1.46 10.69
C GLY A 152 6.55 -0.22 10.20
N LEU A 153 5.81 0.69 9.54
CA LEU A 153 6.39 1.93 9.03
C LEU A 153 6.64 2.92 10.19
N PRO A 154 7.80 3.60 10.22
CA PRO A 154 8.06 4.73 11.12
C PRO A 154 6.89 5.74 11.09
N PRO A 155 6.54 6.38 12.22
CA PRO A 155 5.38 7.29 12.26
C PRO A 155 5.41 8.41 11.23
N LEU A 156 6.60 8.96 10.91
CA LEU A 156 6.75 9.97 9.86
C LEU A 156 6.42 9.39 8.48
N LEU A 157 6.97 8.22 8.16
CA LEU A 157 6.70 7.52 6.90
C LEU A 157 5.23 7.08 6.81
N SER A 158 4.61 6.72 7.94
CA SER A 158 3.17 6.41 8.02
C SER A 158 2.33 7.65 7.70
N LEU A 159 2.62 8.79 8.33
CA LEU A 159 1.89 10.04 8.08
C LEU A 159 2.04 10.50 6.63
N TRP A 160 3.26 10.42 6.09
CA TRP A 160 3.52 10.81 4.72
C TRP A 160 2.88 9.83 3.71
N SER A 161 2.93 8.52 3.95
CA SER A 161 2.21 7.52 3.15
C SER A 161 0.71 7.80 3.10
N LEU A 162 0.11 8.20 4.23
CA LEU A 162 -1.29 8.65 4.27
C LEU A 162 -1.52 9.90 3.43
N MET A 163 -0.60 10.88 3.47
CA MET A 163 -0.71 12.09 2.65
C MET A 163 -0.62 11.80 1.16
N CYS A 164 0.29 10.92 0.75
CA CYS A 164 0.37 10.44 -0.63
C CYS A 164 -0.92 9.75 -1.06
N TYR A 165 -1.46 8.89 -0.20
CA TYR A 165 -2.75 8.25 -0.44
C TYR A 165 -3.87 9.30 -0.59
N PHE A 166 -3.99 10.27 0.32
CA PHE A 166 -5.01 11.31 0.22
C PHE A 166 -4.87 12.19 -1.02
N ALA A 167 -3.64 12.50 -1.44
CA ALA A 167 -3.40 13.31 -2.63
C ALA A 167 -3.66 12.54 -3.92
N ALA A 168 -3.30 11.25 -3.96
CA ALA A 168 -3.78 10.33 -4.99
C ALA A 168 -5.31 10.28 -4.97
N LEU A 169 -5.94 10.32 -3.78
CA LEU A 169 -7.39 10.29 -3.70
C LEU A 169 -8.07 11.55 -4.29
N ALA A 170 -7.38 12.69 -4.23
CA ALA A 170 -7.89 13.94 -4.77
C ALA A 170 -7.63 14.09 -6.27
N GLY A 171 -6.67 13.34 -6.83
CA GLY A 171 -6.26 13.38 -8.23
C GLY A 171 -7.09 12.50 -9.15
N ASP A 172 -6.81 12.63 -10.45
CA ASP A 172 -7.31 11.76 -11.52
C ASP A 172 -6.15 11.53 -12.49
N MET A 173 -5.62 10.31 -12.58
CA MET A 173 -4.40 10.04 -13.37
C MET A 173 -4.56 10.36 -14.87
N ASP A 174 -5.79 10.43 -15.38
CA ASP A 174 -6.09 10.85 -16.75
C ASP A 174 -6.14 12.38 -16.93
N LYS A 175 -6.05 13.16 -15.85
CA LYS A 175 -6.12 14.63 -15.91
C LYS A 175 -4.98 15.31 -15.19
N GLU A 176 -4.89 15.09 -13.89
CA GLU A 176 -3.97 15.80 -13.01
C GLU A 176 -3.79 15.00 -11.72
N ILE A 177 -2.54 14.88 -11.29
CA ILE A 177 -2.17 14.27 -10.02
C ILE A 177 -1.55 15.33 -9.10
N TYR A 178 -1.61 15.03 -7.80
CA TYR A 178 -1.11 15.92 -6.74
C TYR A 178 0.06 15.27 -5.99
N PRO A 179 1.30 15.37 -6.50
CA PRO A 179 2.46 14.85 -5.78
C PRO A 179 2.61 15.50 -4.41
N VAL A 180 2.93 14.68 -3.41
CA VAL A 180 3.29 15.16 -2.07
C VAL A 180 4.76 14.90 -1.79
N LEU A 181 5.50 15.97 -1.53
CA LEU A 181 6.90 15.92 -1.10
C LEU A 181 7.01 16.30 0.38
N PHE A 182 7.90 15.62 1.08
CA PHE A 182 8.27 16.02 2.43
C PHE A 182 9.40 17.05 2.36
N GLN A 183 9.21 18.20 2.99
CA GLN A 183 10.16 19.30 2.96
C GLN A 183 10.47 19.78 4.38
N HIS A 184 11.64 20.41 4.52
CA HIS A 184 12.04 21.09 5.73
C HIS A 184 12.66 22.45 5.42
N GLU A 185 12.41 23.42 6.29
CA GLU A 185 12.94 24.79 6.18
C GLU A 185 13.54 25.18 7.53
N ARG A 186 14.79 25.65 7.53
CA ARG A 186 15.40 26.25 8.73
C ARG A 186 15.07 27.74 8.76
N ARG A 187 14.45 28.19 9.84
CA ARG A 187 14.20 29.61 10.12
C ARG A 187 15.21 30.10 11.13
N TYR A 188 15.81 31.26 10.89
CA TYR A 188 16.89 31.80 11.72
C TYR A 188 16.41 32.65 12.90
N ASN A 189 15.12 32.95 13.00
CA ASN A 189 14.59 33.80 14.07
C ASN A 189 13.13 33.42 14.43
N PRO A 190 12.91 32.61 15.48
CA PRO A 190 13.90 31.82 16.24
C PRO A 190 14.50 30.68 15.41
N ASP A 191 15.69 30.15 15.79
CA ASP A 191 16.31 28.98 15.15
C ASP A 191 15.37 27.76 15.26
N MET A 192 14.57 27.53 14.24
CA MET A 192 13.50 26.54 14.23
C MET A 192 13.51 25.80 12.91
N LEU A 193 13.53 24.48 13.00
CA LEU A 193 13.32 23.61 11.86
C LEU A 193 11.81 23.39 11.69
N LEU A 194 11.30 23.78 10.53
CA LEU A 194 9.91 23.60 10.16
C LEU A 194 9.78 22.43 9.19
N TYR A 195 8.97 21.45 9.57
CA TYR A 195 8.59 20.34 8.70
C TYR A 195 7.23 20.58 8.06
N TYR A 196 7.12 20.31 6.76
CA TYR A 196 5.87 20.45 6.03
C TYR A 196 5.79 19.47 4.87
N PHE A 197 4.56 19.17 4.47
CA PHE A 197 4.26 18.52 3.22
C PHE A 197 3.99 19.59 2.16
N GLU A 198 4.71 19.49 1.05
CA GLU A 198 4.53 20.33 -0.10
C GLU A 198 3.73 19.56 -1.16
N VAL A 199 2.63 20.15 -1.61
CA VAL A 199 1.79 19.58 -2.66
C VAL A 199 2.02 20.36 -3.93
N SER A 200 2.28 19.66 -5.03
CA SER A 200 2.35 20.25 -6.37
C SER A 200 1.21 19.75 -7.25
N THR A 201 1.12 20.30 -8.45
CA THR A 201 0.27 19.77 -9.53
C THR A 201 1.15 19.17 -10.62
N LEU A 202 0.73 18.05 -11.17
CA LEU A 202 1.40 17.41 -12.30
C LEU A 202 0.33 16.98 -13.32
N PRO A 203 0.26 17.62 -14.49
CA PRO A 203 -0.74 17.27 -15.49
C PRO A 203 -0.47 15.88 -16.07
N ALA A 204 -1.54 15.20 -16.46
CA ALA A 204 -1.45 13.90 -17.12
C ALA A 204 -0.72 14.03 -18.46
N GLN A 205 0.18 13.09 -18.72
CA GLN A 205 0.89 12.99 -20.01
C GLN A 205 0.15 11.98 -20.89
N HIS A 206 -0.35 12.41 -22.04
CA HIS A 206 -1.07 11.53 -22.95
C HIS A 206 -0.21 11.12 -24.14
N ARG A 207 -0.43 9.90 -24.62
CA ARG A 207 0.12 9.40 -25.88
C ARG A 207 -0.97 8.59 -26.60
N THR A 208 -1.00 8.71 -27.93
CA THR A 208 -1.90 7.89 -28.76
C THR A 208 -1.10 6.74 -29.34
N PHE A 209 -1.61 5.53 -29.20
CA PHE A 209 -1.01 4.31 -29.73
C PHE A 209 -1.89 3.73 -30.83
N THR A 210 -1.26 3.06 -31.81
CA THR A 210 -1.98 2.30 -32.84
C THR A 210 -1.98 0.83 -32.44
N VAL A 211 -3.14 0.30 -32.10
CA VAL A 211 -3.32 -1.11 -31.68
C VAL A 211 -4.16 -1.82 -32.73
N GLY A 212 -3.53 -2.64 -33.56
CA GLY A 212 -4.17 -3.17 -34.77
C GLY A 212 -4.49 -2.05 -35.75
N LYS A 213 -5.77 -1.84 -36.06
CA LYS A 213 -6.24 -0.76 -36.96
C LYS A 213 -6.78 0.47 -36.22
N GLU A 214 -6.81 0.43 -34.89
CA GLU A 214 -7.47 1.45 -34.08
C GLU A 214 -6.44 2.34 -33.37
N ARG A 215 -6.72 3.65 -33.34
CA ARG A 215 -5.96 4.61 -32.53
C ARG A 215 -6.59 4.69 -31.15
N ARG A 216 -5.79 4.46 -30.11
CA ARG A 216 -6.24 4.44 -28.72
C ARG A 216 -5.46 5.49 -27.93
N ARG A 217 -6.17 6.37 -27.22
CA ARG A 217 -5.58 7.32 -26.27
C ARG A 217 -5.19 6.57 -25.01
N SER A 218 -4.04 6.94 -24.45
CA SER A 218 -3.53 6.44 -23.18
C SER A 218 -2.92 7.58 -22.38
N PHE A 219 -2.80 7.40 -21.07
CA PHE A 219 -2.10 8.31 -20.17
C PHE A 219 -0.92 7.62 -19.49
N ARG A 220 0.10 8.41 -19.15
CA ARG A 220 1.32 7.96 -18.48
C ARG A 220 0.97 7.48 -17.06
N LEU A 221 1.40 6.28 -16.70
CA LEU A 221 1.23 5.81 -15.33
C LEU A 221 2.18 6.58 -14.43
N PHE A 222 1.67 7.07 -13.30
CA PHE A 222 2.47 7.60 -12.21
C PHE A 222 2.11 6.84 -10.94
N PHE A 223 3.10 6.66 -10.07
CA PHE A 223 2.87 6.05 -8.77
C PHE A 223 3.67 6.80 -7.72
N GLN A 224 3.14 6.84 -6.50
CA GLN A 224 3.89 7.41 -5.39
C GLN A 224 4.62 6.30 -4.64
N SER A 225 5.94 6.37 -4.66
CA SER A 225 6.78 5.43 -3.92
C SER A 225 6.93 5.91 -2.48
N VAL A 226 6.52 5.06 -1.53
CA VAL A 226 6.68 5.28 -0.07
C VAL A 226 8.16 5.14 0.36
N TYR A 227 9.08 4.70 -0.49
CA TYR A 227 10.49 4.61 -0.11
C TYR A 227 11.29 5.81 -0.61
N SER A 228 11.06 6.23 -1.84
CA SER A 228 11.82 7.32 -2.48
C SER A 228 11.26 8.71 -2.20
N MET A 229 10.21 8.84 -1.40
CA MET A 229 9.66 10.15 -1.03
C MET A 229 9.15 11.02 -2.18
N GLN A 230 8.79 10.39 -3.30
CA GLN A 230 8.46 11.09 -4.54
C GLN A 230 7.39 10.36 -5.35
N VAL A 231 6.72 11.12 -6.23
CA VAL A 231 5.96 10.56 -7.34
C VAL A 231 6.94 10.22 -8.45
N SER A 232 6.88 8.99 -8.95
CA SER A 232 7.72 8.52 -10.04
C SER A 232 6.85 8.12 -11.23
N PRO A 233 7.33 8.38 -12.47
CA PRO A 233 6.69 7.81 -13.64
C PRO A 233 6.85 6.28 -13.61
N GLY A 234 5.83 5.56 -14.08
CA GLY A 234 5.86 4.11 -14.20
C GLY A 234 6.81 3.66 -15.30
N GLU A 235 7.83 2.88 -14.95
CA GLU A 235 8.84 2.40 -15.89
C GLU A 235 9.07 0.91 -15.67
N LEU A 236 9.26 0.17 -16.76
CA LEU A 236 9.52 -1.27 -16.73
C LEU A 236 10.83 -1.54 -17.46
N SER A 237 11.76 -2.27 -16.83
CA SER A 237 13.01 -2.66 -17.49
C SER A 237 12.71 -3.70 -18.59
N SER A 238 13.41 -3.64 -19.73
CA SER A 238 13.34 -4.70 -20.75
C SER A 238 13.68 -6.09 -20.19
N ARG A 239 14.52 -6.16 -19.14
CA ARG A 239 14.84 -7.41 -18.42
C ARG A 239 13.65 -7.97 -17.63
N GLU A 240 12.72 -7.12 -17.26
CA GLU A 240 11.47 -7.52 -16.58
C GLU A 240 10.39 -7.91 -17.59
N ILE A 241 10.64 -7.88 -18.90
CA ILE A 241 9.61 -8.18 -19.91
C ILE A 241 9.85 -9.56 -20.53
N PRO A 242 8.88 -10.49 -20.43
CA PRO A 242 8.99 -11.80 -21.07
C PRO A 242 9.25 -11.70 -22.58
N GLY A 243 10.32 -12.34 -23.04
CA GLY A 243 10.77 -12.35 -24.44
C GLY A 243 11.74 -11.22 -24.80
N MET A 244 12.10 -10.35 -23.86
CA MET A 244 13.04 -9.24 -24.08
C MET A 244 14.27 -9.28 -23.15
N GLN A 245 14.43 -10.34 -22.34
CA GLN A 245 15.47 -10.41 -21.32
C GLN A 245 16.91 -10.41 -21.87
N ASP A 246 17.09 -10.90 -23.10
CA ASP A 246 18.40 -10.96 -23.77
C ASP A 246 18.78 -9.66 -24.49
N GLN A 247 17.89 -8.67 -24.53
CA GLN A 247 18.16 -7.37 -25.16
C GLN A 247 18.95 -6.44 -24.22
N GLU A 248 19.54 -5.38 -24.78
CA GLU A 248 20.14 -4.33 -23.96
C GLU A 248 19.12 -3.75 -22.97
N GLU A 249 19.57 -3.55 -21.73
CA GLU A 249 18.69 -3.06 -20.67
C GLU A 249 18.28 -1.62 -20.95
N ARG A 250 16.97 -1.38 -21.00
CA ARG A 250 16.39 -0.04 -21.13
C ARG A 250 15.11 0.07 -20.33
N LEU A 251 14.85 1.27 -19.81
CA LEU A 251 13.63 1.59 -19.08
C LEU A 251 12.57 2.06 -20.06
N LEU A 252 11.48 1.29 -20.16
CA LEU A 252 10.36 1.60 -21.04
C LEU A 252 9.28 2.35 -20.28
N PRO A 253 8.78 3.48 -20.80
CA PRO A 253 7.68 4.19 -20.20
C PRO A 253 6.37 3.38 -20.29
N VAL A 254 5.73 3.14 -19.14
CA VAL A 254 4.38 2.60 -19.01
C VAL A 254 3.27 3.63 -19.25
N PHE A 255 2.33 3.27 -20.12
CA PHE A 255 1.09 3.99 -20.43
C PHE A 255 -0.13 3.09 -20.23
N VAL A 256 -1.26 3.70 -19.88
CA VAL A 256 -2.51 3.04 -19.51
C VAL A 256 -3.62 3.49 -20.44
N GLN A 257 -4.35 2.54 -21.02
CA GLN A 257 -5.61 2.81 -21.71
C GLN A 257 -6.74 2.99 -20.70
N ASP A 258 -7.67 3.91 -20.97
CA ASP A 258 -8.87 4.13 -20.14
C ASP A 258 -9.66 2.84 -19.86
N HIS A 259 -9.63 1.91 -20.81
CA HIS A 259 -10.29 0.61 -20.68
C HIS A 259 -9.76 -0.22 -19.50
N VAL A 260 -8.48 -0.11 -19.15
CA VAL A 260 -7.90 -0.80 -17.99
C VAL A 260 -8.62 -0.37 -16.72
N ARG A 261 -8.71 0.95 -16.50
CA ARG A 261 -9.36 1.55 -15.33
C ARG A 261 -10.83 1.16 -15.25
N GLN A 262 -11.55 1.23 -16.37
CA GLN A 262 -12.95 0.82 -16.43
C GLN A 262 -13.12 -0.66 -16.04
N ARG A 263 -12.29 -1.56 -16.59
CA ARG A 263 -12.34 -2.99 -16.25
C ARG A 263 -12.01 -3.27 -14.80
N MET A 264 -11.05 -2.55 -14.23
CA MET A 264 -10.75 -2.65 -12.80
C MET A 264 -11.95 -2.21 -11.94
N ILE A 265 -12.61 -1.09 -12.26
CA ILE A 265 -13.81 -0.62 -11.54
C ILE A 265 -14.92 -1.68 -11.60
N GLU A 266 -15.20 -2.23 -12.78
CA GLU A 266 -16.24 -3.25 -12.97
C GLU A 266 -15.96 -4.53 -12.16
N ARG A 267 -14.70 -4.95 -12.10
CA ARG A 267 -14.30 -6.27 -11.58
C ARG A 267 -13.85 -6.24 -10.12
N LEU A 268 -13.34 -5.11 -9.65
CA LEU A 268 -12.89 -4.91 -8.27
C LEU A 268 -13.91 -4.13 -7.42
N ALA A 269 -15.14 -3.96 -7.90
CA ALA A 269 -16.25 -3.51 -7.07
C ALA A 269 -16.30 -4.35 -5.77
N PRO A 270 -16.49 -3.74 -4.59
CA PRO A 270 -16.99 -2.39 -4.33
C PRO A 270 -15.89 -1.36 -4.04
N PHE A 271 -14.71 -1.50 -4.63
CA PHE A 271 -13.67 -0.47 -4.49
C PHE A 271 -14.07 0.82 -5.20
N ASP A 272 -13.74 1.93 -4.56
CA ASP A 272 -14.00 3.25 -5.14
C ASP A 272 -13.06 3.46 -6.35
N PRO A 273 -13.50 4.12 -7.44
CA PRO A 273 -12.64 4.40 -8.60
C PRO A 273 -11.29 5.03 -8.24
N ILE A 274 -11.23 5.74 -7.12
CA ILE A 274 -10.01 6.37 -6.66
C ILE A 274 -9.05 5.34 -6.02
N GLU A 275 -9.57 4.30 -5.36
CA GLU A 275 -8.76 3.15 -4.88
C GLU A 275 -8.15 2.36 -6.05
N ILE A 276 -8.85 2.31 -7.19
CA ILE A 276 -8.39 1.64 -8.41
C ILE A 276 -7.14 2.30 -8.98
N ASP A 277 -7.10 3.63 -9.00
CA ASP A 277 -5.95 4.38 -9.52
C ASP A 277 -4.69 4.13 -8.67
N HIS A 278 -4.86 4.05 -7.35
CA HIS A 278 -3.78 3.68 -6.43
C HIS A 278 -3.26 2.25 -6.67
N LEU A 279 -4.18 1.27 -6.77
CA LEU A 279 -3.83 -0.13 -7.05
C LEU A 279 -3.12 -0.29 -8.40
N LEU A 280 -3.49 0.51 -9.40
CA LEU A 280 -2.81 0.50 -10.69
C LEU A 280 -1.37 1.01 -10.56
N GLY A 281 -1.14 2.06 -9.79
CA GLY A 281 0.21 2.52 -9.47
C GLY A 281 1.07 1.47 -8.76
N ASP A 282 0.47 0.68 -7.86
CA ASP A 282 1.18 -0.39 -7.12
C ASP A 282 1.71 -1.51 -8.02
N THR A 283 1.19 -1.68 -9.24
CA THR A 283 1.77 -2.61 -10.23
C THR A 283 3.24 -2.28 -10.58
N MET A 284 3.63 -1.02 -10.45
CA MET A 284 5.01 -0.56 -10.67
C MET A 284 5.90 -0.74 -9.44
N ARG A 285 5.30 -0.92 -8.25
CA ARG A 285 6.04 -1.15 -7.01
C ARG A 285 6.46 -2.62 -6.88
N PHE A 286 5.58 -3.54 -7.27
CA PHE A 286 5.81 -4.98 -7.19
C PHE A 286 5.74 -5.59 -8.58
N LYS A 287 6.74 -5.26 -9.41
CA LYS A 287 6.80 -5.65 -10.81
C LYS A 287 7.00 -7.15 -10.92
N ARG A 288 5.90 -7.86 -11.16
CA ARG A 288 5.92 -9.29 -11.48
C ARG A 288 5.26 -9.48 -12.82
N THR A 289 6.03 -9.96 -13.78
CA THR A 289 5.59 -10.17 -15.15
C THR A 289 5.63 -11.65 -15.49
N ILE A 290 4.68 -12.11 -16.29
CA ILE A 290 4.66 -13.45 -16.85
C ILE A 290 4.24 -13.40 -18.31
N PRO A 291 4.62 -14.38 -19.15
CA PRO A 291 4.19 -14.44 -20.54
C PRO A 291 2.66 -14.39 -20.66
N GLY A 292 2.15 -13.67 -21.65
CA GLY A 292 0.73 -13.59 -21.96
C GLY A 292 0.29 -14.69 -22.93
N GLY A 293 -1.03 -14.85 -23.10
CA GLY A 293 -1.59 -15.86 -24.00
C GLY A 293 -1.45 -15.56 -25.50
N ARG A 294 -0.90 -14.40 -25.87
CA ARG A 294 -0.65 -14.02 -27.28
C ARG A 294 0.82 -13.63 -27.48
N PRO A 295 1.43 -13.92 -28.65
CA PRO A 295 2.78 -13.49 -28.96
C PRO A 295 2.95 -11.97 -28.77
N GLY A 296 4.03 -11.56 -28.11
CA GLY A 296 4.34 -10.15 -27.83
C GLY A 296 3.54 -9.51 -26.68
N THR A 297 2.64 -10.26 -26.04
CA THR A 297 1.88 -9.79 -24.87
C THR A 297 2.41 -10.44 -23.59
N PHE A 298 2.28 -9.72 -22.48
CA PHE A 298 2.62 -10.19 -21.14
C PHE A 298 1.61 -9.70 -20.11
N LEU A 299 1.64 -10.32 -18.94
CA LEU A 299 0.77 -9.99 -17.82
C LEU A 299 1.60 -9.35 -16.72
N ILE A 300 1.12 -8.24 -16.15
CA ILE A 300 1.68 -7.59 -14.97
C ILE A 300 0.77 -7.90 -13.79
N SER A 301 1.31 -8.52 -12.73
CA SER A 301 0.55 -8.87 -11.52
C SER A 301 -0.01 -7.61 -10.86
N LEU A 302 -1.28 -7.66 -10.47
CA LEU A 302 -1.91 -6.66 -9.62
C LEU A 302 -2.19 -7.29 -8.25
N GLU A 303 -1.51 -6.77 -7.23
CA GLU A 303 -1.54 -7.33 -5.88
C GLU A 303 -2.10 -6.31 -4.89
N MET A 304 -2.75 -6.82 -3.84
CA MET A 304 -3.23 -6.04 -2.71
C MET A 304 -3.05 -6.88 -1.45
N TYR A 305 -2.48 -6.31 -0.39
CA TYR A 305 -2.06 -7.06 0.81
C TYR A 305 -1.06 -8.19 0.50
N GLN A 306 -0.25 -8.04 -0.55
CA GLN A 306 0.64 -9.10 -1.08
C GLN A 306 -0.14 -10.33 -1.61
N CYS A 307 -1.44 -10.18 -1.83
CA CYS A 307 -2.29 -11.20 -2.42
C CYS A 307 -2.68 -10.78 -3.84
N ARG A 308 -2.60 -11.70 -4.78
CA ARG A 308 -2.94 -11.43 -6.18
C ARG A 308 -4.44 -11.22 -6.38
N LEU A 309 -4.80 -10.12 -7.03
CA LEU A 309 -6.18 -9.83 -7.47
C LEU A 309 -6.42 -10.17 -8.94
N GLY A 310 -5.37 -10.13 -9.75
CA GLY A 310 -5.48 -10.31 -11.19
C GLY A 310 -4.25 -9.78 -11.90
N TYR A 311 -4.42 -9.46 -13.17
CA TYR A 311 -3.34 -9.09 -14.06
C TYR A 311 -3.74 -7.94 -14.98
N VAL A 312 -2.79 -7.07 -15.28
CA VAL A 312 -2.92 -6.11 -16.37
C VAL A 312 -2.24 -6.68 -17.59
N VAL A 313 -2.97 -6.81 -18.70
CA VAL A 313 -2.42 -7.24 -19.99
C VAL A 313 -1.68 -6.08 -20.62
N ALA A 314 -0.43 -6.31 -20.97
CA ALA A 314 0.46 -5.33 -21.55
C ALA A 314 1.19 -5.86 -22.79
N GLU A 315 1.65 -4.94 -23.63
CA GLU A 315 2.53 -5.20 -24.78
C GLU A 315 3.47 -4.01 -24.98
N VAL A 316 4.58 -4.21 -25.69
CA VAL A 316 5.50 -3.13 -26.05
C VAL A 316 5.15 -2.57 -27.42
N ILE A 317 4.84 -1.29 -27.51
CA ILE A 317 4.51 -0.55 -28.75
C ILE A 317 5.26 0.78 -28.74
N ASP A 318 5.96 1.09 -29.84
CA ASP A 318 6.68 2.36 -30.05
C ASP A 318 7.59 2.75 -28.87
N ASP A 319 8.42 1.81 -28.43
CA ASP A 319 9.33 1.91 -27.27
C ASP A 319 8.63 2.32 -25.96
N ALA A 320 7.41 1.83 -25.74
CA ALA A 320 6.66 2.02 -24.51
C ALA A 320 5.88 0.76 -24.15
N VAL A 321 5.62 0.56 -22.86
CA VAL A 321 4.71 -0.49 -22.37
C VAL A 321 3.29 0.06 -22.36
N LEU A 322 2.39 -0.57 -23.11
CA LEU A 322 0.98 -0.21 -23.16
C LEU A 322 0.13 -1.21 -22.39
N MET A 323 -0.46 -0.78 -21.27
CA MET A 323 -1.47 -1.53 -20.53
C MET A 323 -2.83 -1.41 -21.21
N ARG A 324 -3.43 -2.55 -21.59
CA ARG A 324 -4.60 -2.60 -22.48
C ARG A 324 -5.89 -2.98 -21.80
N THR A 325 -5.83 -3.93 -20.87
CA THR A 325 -7.00 -4.38 -20.12
C THR A 325 -6.59 -5.00 -18.80
N PHE A 326 -7.52 -5.07 -17.85
CA PHE A 326 -7.33 -5.77 -16.59
C PHE A 326 -8.11 -7.08 -16.62
N LEU A 327 -7.48 -8.19 -16.28
CA LEU A 327 -8.10 -9.49 -16.08
C LEU A 327 -8.14 -9.80 -14.58
N PHE A 328 -9.34 -10.08 -14.06
CA PHE A 328 -9.47 -10.56 -12.68
C PHE A 328 -8.90 -11.98 -12.57
N VAL A 329 -8.37 -12.38 -11.41
CA VAL A 329 -7.64 -13.65 -11.23
C VAL A 329 -8.42 -14.91 -11.64
N THR A 330 -9.75 -14.85 -11.65
CA THR A 330 -10.60 -15.97 -12.08
C THR A 330 -10.98 -15.90 -13.56
N GLN A 331 -10.54 -14.91 -14.33
CA GLN A 331 -10.91 -14.75 -15.75
C GLN A 331 -10.02 -15.57 -16.68
N SER A 332 -10.60 -16.01 -17.81
CA SER A 332 -9.84 -16.71 -18.85
C SER A 332 -8.70 -15.84 -19.40
N GLY A 333 -7.58 -16.46 -19.71
CA GLY A 333 -6.33 -15.79 -20.09
C GLY A 333 -5.48 -15.36 -18.89
N THR A 334 -5.84 -15.78 -17.68
CA THR A 334 -4.96 -15.78 -16.50
C THR A 334 -4.63 -17.22 -16.16
N PRO A 335 -3.42 -17.53 -15.65
CA PRO A 335 -3.04 -18.91 -15.33
C PRO A 335 -4.03 -19.58 -14.35
N GLU A 336 -4.46 -18.85 -13.34
CA GLU A 336 -5.41 -19.31 -12.33
C GLU A 336 -6.82 -19.47 -12.91
N GLY A 337 -7.27 -18.48 -13.69
CA GLY A 337 -8.59 -18.52 -14.30
C GLY A 337 -8.74 -19.64 -15.32
N ASP A 338 -7.68 -20.01 -16.03
CA ASP A 338 -7.67 -21.12 -16.98
C ASP A 338 -7.74 -22.47 -16.26
N ARG A 339 -6.97 -22.68 -15.17
CA ARG A 339 -7.13 -23.85 -14.30
C ARG A 339 -8.55 -23.94 -13.70
N LEU A 340 -9.13 -22.80 -13.31
CA LEU A 340 -10.50 -22.75 -12.81
C LEU A 340 -11.54 -23.11 -13.89
N ASN A 341 -11.32 -22.70 -15.14
CA ASN A 341 -12.18 -23.09 -16.27
C ASN A 341 -12.19 -24.61 -16.44
N GLU A 342 -11.01 -25.22 -16.45
CA GLU A 342 -10.85 -26.67 -16.60
C GLU A 342 -11.50 -27.42 -15.43
N ARG A 343 -11.25 -26.96 -14.20
CA ARG A 343 -11.72 -27.60 -12.97
C ARG A 343 -13.25 -27.55 -12.80
N LEU A 344 -13.88 -26.45 -13.21
CA LEU A 344 -15.34 -26.26 -13.11
C LEU A 344 -16.09 -26.56 -14.41
N ARG A 345 -15.37 -26.82 -15.51
CA ARG A 345 -15.93 -26.94 -16.87
C ARG A 345 -16.81 -25.75 -17.26
N VAL A 346 -16.39 -24.55 -16.87
CA VAL A 346 -17.11 -23.30 -17.16
C VAL A 346 -16.38 -22.50 -18.24
N GLY A 347 -17.15 -21.82 -19.09
CA GLY A 347 -16.64 -20.87 -20.06
C GLY A 347 -16.74 -19.43 -19.57
N LYS A 348 -16.42 -18.52 -20.49
CA LYS A 348 -16.49 -17.07 -20.23
C LYS A 348 -17.91 -16.61 -19.91
N TYR A 349 -18.91 -17.16 -20.60
CA TYR A 349 -20.30 -16.77 -20.43
C TYR A 349 -20.82 -17.13 -19.04
N GLU A 350 -20.55 -18.37 -18.60
CA GLU A 350 -20.93 -18.90 -17.30
C GLU A 350 -20.27 -18.11 -16.18
N LYS A 351 -18.97 -17.77 -16.31
CA LYS A 351 -18.27 -16.96 -15.31
C LYS A 351 -18.91 -15.58 -15.10
N THR A 352 -19.28 -14.91 -16.20
CA THR A 352 -19.99 -13.63 -16.13
C THR A 352 -21.41 -13.80 -15.59
N TYR A 353 -22.12 -14.86 -15.99
CA TYR A 353 -23.46 -15.17 -15.50
C TYR A 353 -23.50 -15.39 -13.98
N PHE A 354 -22.57 -16.19 -13.46
CA PHE A 354 -22.44 -16.44 -12.02
C PHE A 354 -21.71 -15.32 -11.27
N GLY A 355 -21.14 -14.34 -11.97
CA GLY A 355 -20.36 -13.25 -11.39
C GLY A 355 -19.03 -13.67 -10.76
N ILE A 356 -18.53 -14.87 -11.10
CA ILE A 356 -17.24 -15.41 -10.60
C ILE A 356 -16.07 -14.57 -11.10
N ASP A 357 -16.30 -13.73 -12.12
CA ASP A 357 -15.33 -12.80 -12.70
C ASP A 357 -15.24 -11.44 -11.98
N ARG A 358 -15.86 -11.29 -10.80
CA ARG A 358 -15.87 -10.06 -10.00
C ARG A 358 -15.60 -10.31 -8.53
N LEU A 359 -14.79 -9.44 -7.91
CA LEU A 359 -14.48 -9.44 -6.48
C LEU A 359 -15.73 -9.29 -5.60
N SER A 360 -16.74 -8.53 -6.05
CA SER A 360 -17.96 -8.28 -5.30
C SER A 360 -18.69 -9.55 -4.90
N LEU A 361 -18.65 -10.59 -5.75
CA LEU A 361 -19.28 -11.87 -5.46
C LEU A 361 -18.65 -12.48 -4.20
N PHE A 362 -17.33 -12.65 -4.22
CA PHE A 362 -16.57 -13.25 -3.12
C PHE A 362 -16.69 -12.46 -1.81
N LEU A 363 -16.77 -11.12 -1.90
CA LEU A 363 -16.93 -10.27 -0.71
C LEU A 363 -18.32 -10.37 -0.08
N THR A 364 -19.37 -10.49 -0.90
CA THR A 364 -20.77 -10.33 -0.45
C THR A 364 -21.55 -11.62 -0.31
N THR A 365 -20.96 -12.79 -0.60
CA THR A 365 -21.62 -14.10 -0.47
C THR A 365 -20.80 -15.07 0.41
N ASP A 366 -21.43 -16.14 0.86
CA ASP A 366 -20.77 -17.22 1.61
C ASP A 366 -19.81 -18.10 0.78
N LEU A 367 -19.55 -17.76 -0.49
CA LEU A 367 -18.75 -18.56 -1.41
C LEU A 367 -17.33 -18.87 -0.91
N CYS A 368 -16.63 -17.91 -0.32
CA CYS A 368 -15.31 -18.12 0.27
C CYS A 368 -15.35 -18.81 1.65
N MET A 369 -16.53 -19.09 2.21
CA MET A 369 -16.69 -19.81 3.47
C MET A 369 -17.04 -21.29 3.25
N ASP A 370 -17.53 -21.65 2.07
CA ASP A 370 -17.85 -23.02 1.69
C ASP A 370 -16.57 -23.86 1.52
N PRO A 371 -16.40 -24.96 2.30
CA PRO A 371 -15.17 -25.75 2.27
C PRO A 371 -14.86 -26.36 0.90
N ALA A 372 -15.88 -26.84 0.17
CA ALA A 372 -15.69 -27.46 -1.13
C ALA A 372 -15.19 -26.44 -2.16
N PHE A 373 -15.81 -25.25 -2.18
CA PHE A 373 -15.38 -24.19 -3.09
C PHE A 373 -14.00 -23.61 -2.72
N ARG A 374 -13.67 -23.47 -1.42
CA ARG A 374 -12.31 -23.10 -0.99
C ARG A 374 -11.27 -24.10 -1.47
N GLY A 375 -11.58 -25.40 -1.41
CA GLY A 375 -10.73 -26.47 -1.96
C GLY A 375 -10.44 -26.25 -3.44
N ILE A 376 -11.47 -26.00 -4.25
CA ILE A 376 -11.35 -25.71 -5.69
C ILE A 376 -10.49 -24.46 -5.94
N LEU A 377 -10.71 -23.37 -5.19
CA LEU A 377 -9.91 -22.15 -5.33
C LEU A 377 -8.43 -22.42 -5.02
N THR A 378 -8.15 -23.22 -4.00
CA THR A 378 -6.78 -23.56 -3.58
C THR A 378 -6.08 -24.42 -4.64
N GLU A 379 -6.77 -25.45 -5.14
CA GLU A 379 -6.30 -26.30 -6.25
C GLU A 379 -5.93 -25.47 -7.49
N CYS A 380 -6.66 -24.38 -7.75
CA CYS A 380 -6.41 -23.50 -8.89
C CYS A 380 -5.34 -22.42 -8.63
N GLY A 381 -4.82 -22.28 -7.40
CA GLY A 381 -3.88 -21.23 -7.01
C GLY A 381 -4.53 -19.85 -6.79
N ILE A 382 -5.78 -19.84 -6.30
CA ILE A 382 -6.60 -18.64 -6.04
C ILE A 382 -6.81 -18.45 -4.51
N ASP A 383 -5.96 -19.04 -3.67
CA ASP A 383 -6.03 -18.91 -2.21
C ASP A 383 -5.83 -17.45 -1.73
N ASP A 384 -5.04 -16.67 -2.47
CA ASP A 384 -4.85 -15.24 -2.24
C ASP A 384 -6.16 -14.45 -2.23
N LEU A 385 -7.12 -14.81 -3.08
CA LEU A 385 -8.42 -14.15 -3.11
C LEU A 385 -9.20 -14.38 -1.80
N ILE A 386 -9.04 -15.54 -1.18
CA ILE A 386 -9.66 -15.87 0.10
C ILE A 386 -9.10 -14.95 1.19
N LYS A 387 -7.77 -14.80 1.25
CA LYS A 387 -7.09 -13.89 2.18
C LYS A 387 -7.56 -12.44 2.00
N VAL A 388 -7.67 -11.99 0.75
CA VAL A 388 -8.20 -10.65 0.42
C VAL A 388 -9.62 -10.46 0.97
N VAL A 389 -10.49 -11.45 0.81
CA VAL A 389 -11.88 -11.40 1.28
C VAL A 389 -11.94 -11.34 2.81
N GLU A 390 -11.18 -12.19 3.49
CA GLU A 390 -11.10 -12.22 4.95
C GLU A 390 -10.64 -10.85 5.50
N ILE A 391 -9.53 -10.31 4.99
CA ILE A 391 -9.02 -8.99 5.37
C ILE A 391 -10.06 -7.89 5.11
N ASN A 392 -10.70 -7.89 3.92
CA ASN A 392 -11.68 -6.85 3.60
C ASN A 392 -12.95 -6.94 4.45
N ARG A 393 -13.39 -8.14 4.85
CA ARG A 393 -14.54 -8.30 5.76
C ARG A 393 -14.23 -7.78 7.16
N GLU A 394 -13.02 -8.03 7.67
CA GLU A 394 -12.56 -7.47 8.94
C GLU A 394 -12.49 -5.93 8.90
N LEU A 395 -11.99 -5.38 7.79
CA LEU A 395 -11.82 -3.93 7.61
C LEU A 395 -13.13 -3.21 7.29
N ARG A 396 -14.07 -3.86 6.60
CA ARG A 396 -15.32 -3.28 6.11
C ARG A 396 -16.51 -3.99 6.77
N SER A 397 -16.71 -3.72 8.07
CA SER A 397 -17.81 -4.30 8.86
C SER A 397 -19.22 -3.98 8.35
N SER A 398 -19.36 -3.09 7.36
CA SER A 398 -20.62 -2.79 6.68
C SER A 398 -21.00 -3.79 5.59
N LEU A 399 -20.09 -4.66 5.14
CA LEU A 399 -20.38 -5.66 4.11
C LEU A 399 -21.25 -6.78 4.71
N ARG A 400 -22.50 -6.88 4.25
CA ARG A 400 -23.38 -7.99 4.59
C ARG A 400 -23.05 -9.21 3.74
N THR A 401 -22.92 -10.37 4.38
CA THR A 401 -22.78 -11.65 3.69
C THR A 401 -24.17 -12.19 3.35
N LYS A 402 -24.39 -12.57 2.09
CA LYS A 402 -25.57 -13.32 1.64
C LYS A 402 -25.27 -14.81 1.76
N GLU A 403 -25.99 -15.48 2.64
CA GLU A 403 -25.89 -16.92 2.87
C GLU A 403 -26.69 -17.71 1.82
N GLY A 404 -26.34 -18.99 1.64
CA GLY A 404 -26.99 -19.92 0.72
C GLY A 404 -26.62 -19.72 -0.75
N TYR A 405 -25.65 -18.87 -1.06
CA TYR A 405 -25.20 -18.68 -2.44
C TYR A 405 -24.26 -19.81 -2.87
N ALA A 406 -23.36 -20.23 -1.98
CA ALA A 406 -22.42 -21.31 -2.24
C ALA A 406 -23.15 -22.62 -2.58
N GLU A 407 -24.19 -22.97 -1.81
CA GLU A 407 -25.02 -24.15 -2.06
C GLU A 407 -25.70 -24.10 -3.44
N LYS A 408 -26.29 -22.96 -3.81
CA LYS A 408 -26.88 -22.77 -5.15
C LYS A 408 -25.85 -22.92 -6.26
N LEU A 409 -24.66 -22.36 -6.07
CA LEU A 409 -23.58 -22.46 -7.04
C LEU A 409 -23.08 -23.91 -7.16
N ARG A 410 -22.97 -24.65 -6.05
CA ARG A 410 -22.64 -26.08 -6.07
C ARG A 410 -23.66 -26.88 -6.86
N HIS A 411 -24.94 -26.64 -6.63
CA HIS A 411 -26.01 -27.28 -7.40
C HIS A 411 -25.92 -26.96 -8.89
N TRP A 412 -25.74 -25.68 -9.26
CA TRP A 412 -25.63 -25.28 -10.67
C TRP A 412 -24.39 -25.80 -11.39
N LEU A 413 -23.29 -25.98 -10.67
CA LEU A 413 -22.02 -26.48 -11.19
C LEU A 413 -21.84 -28.00 -11.00
N ASN A 414 -22.86 -28.71 -10.51
CA ASN A 414 -22.83 -30.14 -10.19
C ASN A 414 -21.63 -30.53 -9.29
N LEU A 415 -21.31 -29.70 -8.29
CA LEU A 415 -20.21 -29.94 -7.36
C LEU A 415 -20.58 -30.89 -6.21
N ASP A 416 -21.87 -31.17 -6.00
CA ASP A 416 -22.37 -32.03 -4.93
C ASP A 416 -22.33 -33.53 -5.27
N VAL A 417 -21.92 -33.87 -6.48
CA VAL A 417 -21.74 -35.27 -6.88
C VAL A 417 -20.43 -35.73 -6.25
N GLU A 418 -20.50 -36.51 -5.16
CA GLU A 418 -19.32 -37.24 -4.66
C GLU A 418 -18.64 -37.91 -5.87
N PRO A 419 -17.31 -37.76 -6.05
CA PRO A 419 -16.64 -38.40 -7.17
C PRO A 419 -16.98 -39.88 -7.10
N GLU A 420 -17.69 -40.39 -8.11
CA GLU A 420 -18.03 -41.82 -8.16
C GLU A 420 -16.74 -42.57 -7.86
N LYS A 421 -16.68 -43.21 -6.69
CA LYS A 421 -15.51 -44.02 -6.31
C LYS A 421 -15.26 -44.91 -7.52
N PRO A 422 -14.06 -44.85 -8.15
CA PRO A 422 -13.81 -45.57 -9.37
C PRO A 422 -14.27 -47.00 -9.11
N LYS A 423 -15.27 -47.45 -9.87
CA LYS A 423 -15.76 -48.83 -9.78
C LYS A 423 -14.54 -49.68 -10.07
N VAL A 424 -13.87 -50.15 -9.02
CA VAL A 424 -12.84 -51.17 -9.10
C VAL A 424 -13.57 -52.32 -9.77
N LYS A 425 -13.35 -52.46 -11.09
CA LYS A 425 -13.75 -53.67 -11.79
C LYS A 425 -13.05 -54.76 -10.99
N ALA A 426 -13.85 -55.56 -10.29
CA ALA A 426 -13.36 -56.76 -9.63
C ALA A 426 -12.57 -57.54 -10.68
N ALA A 427 -11.25 -57.47 -10.57
CA ALA A 427 -10.37 -58.27 -11.40
C ALA A 427 -10.68 -59.72 -11.02
N SER A 428 -11.25 -60.45 -11.97
CA SER A 428 -11.27 -61.90 -11.95
C SER A 428 -9.84 -62.39 -11.71
N ASN A 429 -9.67 -63.18 -10.65
CA ASN A 429 -8.42 -63.82 -10.26
C ASN A 429 -7.64 -64.40 -11.45
N PRO A 430 -6.35 -64.07 -11.63
CA PRO A 430 -5.43 -64.94 -12.35
C PRO A 430 -4.97 -66.11 -11.45
N PRO A 431 -4.60 -67.27 -12.03
CA PRO A 431 -4.12 -68.43 -11.28
C PRO A 431 -2.70 -68.19 -10.76
N ALA A 432 -2.38 -68.88 -9.66
CA ALA A 432 -1.07 -68.91 -9.03
C ALA A 432 -0.01 -69.52 -9.97
N GLU A 433 1.11 -68.81 -10.15
CA GLU A 433 2.36 -69.36 -10.67
C GLU A 433 3.52 -69.02 -9.73
N GLU A 434 4.42 -70.00 -9.64
CA GLU A 434 5.48 -70.21 -8.66
C GLU A 434 6.67 -69.23 -8.79
N PRO A 435 7.50 -69.09 -7.74
CA PRO A 435 8.62 -68.16 -7.74
C PRO A 435 9.85 -68.75 -8.46
N PRO A 436 10.58 -67.97 -9.29
CA PRO A 436 11.90 -68.39 -9.73
C PRO A 436 13.01 -67.93 -8.79
N SER A 437 13.99 -68.83 -8.72
CA SER A 437 15.22 -68.86 -7.95
C SER A 437 16.29 -67.83 -8.37
N VAL A 438 16.92 -67.26 -7.35
CA VAL A 438 18.37 -67.02 -7.15
C VAL A 438 19.28 -67.17 -8.38
N VAL A 439 19.89 -66.05 -8.81
CA VAL A 439 21.26 -66.01 -9.38
C VAL A 439 21.95 -64.70 -8.96
N THR A 440 23.03 -64.82 -8.18
CA THR A 440 24.20 -63.92 -8.07
C THR A 440 25.39 -64.66 -8.72
N PRO A 441 26.43 -64.03 -9.31
CA PRO A 441 27.36 -63.04 -8.68
C PRO A 441 27.83 -61.93 -9.69
N ALA A 442 28.76 -60.99 -9.48
CA ALA A 442 29.93 -60.84 -8.61
C ALA A 442 30.39 -59.35 -8.49
N GLU A 443 31.08 -59.07 -7.37
CA GLU A 443 32.25 -58.18 -7.09
C GLU A 443 32.91 -57.43 -8.26
N GLU A 444 33.58 -56.26 -8.17
CA GLU A 444 33.79 -55.15 -7.21
C GLU A 444 34.71 -54.10 -7.97
N PRO A 445 35.38 -53.08 -7.39
CA PRO A 445 35.18 -51.62 -7.63
C PRO A 445 36.42 -50.94 -8.32
N PRO A 446 36.83 -49.66 -8.09
CA PRO A 446 36.18 -48.43 -7.60
C PRO A 446 36.39 -47.20 -8.53
N SER A 447 35.70 -46.08 -8.26
CA SER A 447 36.17 -44.74 -8.67
C SER A 447 35.51 -43.65 -7.82
N GLU A 448 36.34 -42.99 -7.02
CA GLU A 448 36.04 -41.81 -6.21
C GLU A 448 35.84 -40.58 -7.10
N ALA A 449 34.73 -39.86 -6.92
CA ALA A 449 34.65 -38.45 -7.28
C ALA A 449 33.63 -37.75 -6.37
N ALA A 450 34.14 -36.84 -5.56
CA ALA A 450 33.38 -35.97 -4.68
C ALA A 450 32.46 -35.05 -5.51
N CYS A 451 31.16 -35.10 -5.24
CA CYS A 451 30.23 -34.05 -5.62
C CYS A 451 29.93 -33.19 -4.39
N GLU A 452 30.36 -31.94 -4.47
CA GLU A 452 29.97 -30.85 -3.59
C GLU A 452 28.44 -30.70 -3.63
N SER A 453 27.82 -30.70 -2.46
CA SER A 453 26.39 -30.46 -2.27
C SER A 453 26.12 -28.96 -2.23
N ASP A 454 25.39 -28.47 -3.23
CA ASP A 454 24.83 -27.13 -3.22
C ASP A 454 23.86 -26.94 -2.03
N PRO A 455 23.91 -25.80 -1.33
CA PRO A 455 22.99 -25.52 -0.23
C PRO A 455 21.59 -25.26 -0.76
N ALA A 456 20.61 -25.90 -0.12
CA ALA A 456 19.18 -25.68 -0.36
C ALA A 456 18.82 -24.18 -0.28
N PRO A 457 17.89 -23.70 -1.14
CA PRO A 457 17.45 -22.32 -1.09
C PRO A 457 16.72 -22.04 0.24
N PRO A 458 16.86 -20.82 0.80
CA PRO A 458 16.22 -20.47 2.05
C PRO A 458 14.69 -20.55 1.90
N SER A 459 14.06 -21.25 2.83
CA SER A 459 12.61 -21.30 3.00
C SER A 459 12.05 -19.88 3.10
N ALA A 460 10.96 -19.64 2.37
CA ALA A 460 10.24 -18.37 2.40
C ALA A 460 9.83 -18.02 3.84
N PRO A 461 9.94 -16.75 4.28
CA PRO A 461 9.54 -16.37 5.62
C PRO A 461 8.01 -16.43 5.77
N ASP A 462 7.56 -17.42 6.53
CA ASP A 462 6.23 -17.47 7.14
C ASP A 462 6.06 -16.28 8.09
N SER A 463 5.55 -15.15 7.60
CA SER A 463 4.72 -14.27 8.40
C SER A 463 3.93 -13.28 7.54
N ILE A 464 2.68 -13.62 7.23
CA ILE A 464 1.66 -12.62 6.91
C ILE A 464 1.38 -11.85 8.21
N ARG A 465 2.23 -10.88 8.53
CA ARG A 465 2.00 -9.94 9.65
C ARG A 465 0.94 -8.94 9.20
N ARG A 466 -0.18 -8.93 9.93
CA ARG A 466 -1.33 -8.04 9.74
C ARG A 466 -0.91 -6.59 9.55
N ILE A 467 -0.84 -6.11 8.30
CA ILE A 467 -0.86 -4.68 8.00
C ILE A 467 -2.24 -4.17 8.42
N ARG A 468 -2.29 -3.50 9.57
CA ARG A 468 -3.51 -2.88 10.09
C ARG A 468 -3.84 -1.68 9.20
N ILE A 469 -4.54 -1.88 8.08
CA ILE A 469 -5.03 -0.77 7.26
C ILE A 469 -6.02 0.05 8.10
N LEU A 470 -5.64 1.30 8.36
CA LEU A 470 -6.32 2.21 9.25
C LEU A 470 -7.58 2.75 8.58
N ARG A 471 -8.71 2.03 8.71
CA ARG A 471 -10.05 2.56 8.39
C ARG A 471 -10.95 2.81 9.59
N ARG A 472 -10.49 2.50 10.81
CA ARG A 472 -11.24 2.77 12.04
C ARG A 472 -11.19 4.26 12.38
N GLY A 473 -12.05 5.06 11.74
CA GLY A 473 -12.25 6.47 12.11
C GLY A 473 -13.24 7.24 11.24
N LEU A 474 -13.36 6.93 9.95
CA LEU A 474 -14.27 7.63 9.04
C LEU A 474 -15.66 6.97 9.07
N ARG A 475 -16.47 7.28 10.09
CA ARG A 475 -17.89 6.86 10.18
C ARG A 475 -18.80 7.50 9.11
N ARG A 476 -18.26 8.35 8.23
CA ARG A 476 -18.95 8.86 7.04
C ARG A 476 -18.22 8.37 5.79
N PRO A 477 -18.94 7.85 4.77
CA PRO A 477 -18.33 7.57 3.47
C PRO A 477 -17.64 8.84 2.96
N ILE A 478 -16.36 8.72 2.56
CA ILE A 478 -15.61 9.79 1.88
C ILE A 478 -16.42 10.32 0.66
N THR A 479 -17.25 9.46 0.07
CA THR A 479 -18.15 9.77 -1.05
C THR A 479 -19.22 10.83 -0.72
N SER A 480 -19.51 11.12 0.55
CA SER A 480 -20.51 12.15 0.93
C SER A 480 -20.07 13.59 0.67
N PHE A 481 -18.79 13.82 0.37
CA PHE A 481 -18.24 15.15 0.08
C PHE A 481 -17.95 15.39 -1.42
N VAL A 482 -18.06 14.36 -2.26
CA VAL A 482 -17.80 14.48 -3.71
C VAL A 482 -19.09 14.85 -4.44
N ARG A 483 -19.49 16.14 -4.39
CA ARG A 483 -20.34 16.69 -5.46
C ARG A 483 -19.43 16.91 -6.67
N ARG A 484 -19.45 15.97 -7.61
CA ARG A 484 -18.84 16.22 -8.93
C ARG A 484 -19.45 17.50 -9.51
N PRO A 485 -18.64 18.46 -10.02
CA PRO A 485 -19.19 19.54 -10.83
C PRO A 485 -19.93 18.90 -12.01
N ARG A 486 -21.19 19.27 -12.20
CA ARG A 486 -21.93 18.89 -13.42
C ARG A 486 -21.13 19.49 -14.58
N ALA A 487 -20.71 18.64 -15.52
CA ALA A 487 -20.20 19.11 -16.80
C ALA A 487 -21.30 19.96 -17.45
N GLY A 488 -20.99 21.23 -17.67
CA GLY A 488 -21.77 22.14 -18.52
C GLY A 488 -21.20 22.16 -19.92
#